data_AF-A0A8C5SFF3-F1
#
_entry.id   AF-A0A8C5SFF3-F1
#
_cell.length_a   1.000
_cell.length_b   1.000
_cell.length_c   1.000
_cell.angle_alpha   90.00
_cell.angle_beta   90.00
_cell.angle_gamma   90.00
#
_symmetry.space_group_name_H-M   'P 1'
#
loop_
_entity.id
_entity.type
_entity.pdbx_description
1 polymer ?
#
loop_
_entity_poly.entity_id
_entity_poly.type
_entity_poly.pdbx_seq_one_letter_code
_entity_poly.pdbx_strand_id
1 'polypeptide(L)'
;HKYCLSSLSRKGYSESPDFEFEYADADKWTAELSELYSYTEGPEFQLNRKCFEEDFRLHVLDKKWTELDTKQHHTHAMRLLDGLEVTAREKRLRVARAILYVAQGTFDECSSEAEVQFWMRYNIFLLLEVGTFNALVDGASEKNFRHPKDDFLLLTCSVFDCRVLLNIMYLILETVRQDCEGDKPEWKTMRQTFRAELGAPLYNNEPFSVMLFGMVTKFCSGHAPHFPMKKVLLLLWKTVLVRGSCLQIYDASSGCWLIALDWWLVQC
;
A
#
# COMPACT_ATOMS: atom_id res chain seq x y z
N HIS A 1 -8.03 -43.39 -47.77
CA HIS A 1 -7.83 -44.81 -47.42
C HIS A 1 -6.31 -45.04 -47.35
N LYS A 2 -5.79 -45.37 -46.15
CA LYS A 2 -4.53 -46.08 -45.74
C LYS A 2 -3.33 -46.08 -46.72
N TYR A 3 -2.08 -45.82 -46.35
CA TYR A 3 -1.20 -46.56 -45.40
C TYR A 3 -0.04 -45.64 -44.97
N CYS A 4 0.28 -45.47 -43.68
CA CYS A 4 1.19 -46.30 -42.87
C CYS A 4 2.62 -46.45 -43.44
N LEU A 5 3.57 -45.66 -42.91
CA LEU A 5 4.99 -46.04 -42.81
C LEU A 5 5.46 -45.66 -41.41
N SER A 6 5.53 -46.68 -40.56
CA SER A 6 6.11 -46.66 -39.24
C SER A 6 7.64 -46.75 -39.28
N SER A 7 8.25 -46.15 -38.26
CA SER A 7 9.53 -46.50 -37.63
C SER A 7 10.84 -46.02 -38.27
N LEU A 8 11.47 -45.07 -37.57
CA LEU A 8 12.81 -45.29 -37.01
C LEU A 8 13.04 -44.38 -35.80
N SER A 9 13.02 -45.03 -34.64
CA SER A 9 13.39 -44.48 -33.34
C SER A 9 14.88 -44.11 -33.32
N ARG A 10 15.20 -42.90 -32.85
CA ARG A 10 16.45 -42.65 -32.12
C ARG A 10 16.09 -41.96 -30.81
N LYS A 11 16.15 -42.77 -29.74
CA LYS A 11 16.25 -42.31 -28.37
C LYS A 11 17.42 -41.34 -28.23
N GLY A 12 17.12 -40.13 -27.75
CA GLY A 12 18.04 -39.20 -27.14
C GLY A 12 17.31 -38.53 -26.00
N TYR A 13 17.07 -39.28 -24.92
CA TYR A 13 16.47 -38.77 -23.69
C TYR A 13 17.48 -37.84 -23.00
N SER A 14 17.16 -36.56 -22.98
CA SER A 14 17.41 -35.69 -21.82
C SER A 14 16.08 -35.00 -21.51
N GLU A 15 15.11 -35.77 -21.03
CA GLU A 15 13.99 -35.19 -20.29
C GLU A 15 14.56 -34.75 -18.94
N SER A 16 15.10 -33.52 -18.90
CA SER A 16 15.08 -32.77 -17.67
C SER A 16 13.61 -32.73 -17.22
N PRO A 17 13.27 -33.04 -15.96
CA PRO A 17 11.90 -32.86 -15.50
C PRO A 17 11.53 -31.41 -15.80
N ASP A 18 10.46 -31.20 -16.56
CA ASP A 18 9.82 -29.89 -16.66
C ASP A 18 9.44 -29.53 -15.23
N PHE A 19 10.25 -28.67 -14.61
CA PHE A 19 9.87 -28.02 -13.38
C PHE A 19 8.69 -27.12 -13.76
N GLU A 20 7.49 -27.60 -13.49
CA GLU A 20 6.31 -26.76 -13.41
C GLU A 20 6.53 -25.83 -12.21
N PHE A 21 7.22 -24.72 -12.47
CA PHE A 21 7.36 -23.64 -11.51
C PHE A 21 5.96 -23.08 -11.29
N GLU A 22 5.31 -23.46 -10.20
CA GLU A 22 4.15 -22.76 -9.69
C GLU A 22 4.60 -21.36 -9.26
N TYR A 23 4.46 -20.39 -10.16
CA TYR A 23 4.57 -18.95 -9.85
C TYR A 23 3.41 -18.44 -8.94
N ALA A 24 2.72 -19.34 -8.24
CA ALA A 24 1.62 -19.03 -7.33
C ALA A 24 2.12 -18.55 -5.95
N ASP A 25 3.43 -18.46 -5.76
CA ASP A 25 4.10 -17.95 -4.57
C ASP A 25 4.22 -16.41 -4.54
N ALA A 26 4.11 -15.74 -5.69
CA ALA A 26 4.26 -14.29 -5.80
C ALA A 26 3.12 -13.45 -5.17
N ASP A 27 1.88 -13.98 -5.11
CA ASP A 27 0.73 -13.23 -4.56
C ASP A 27 0.35 -13.66 -3.13
N LYS A 28 1.23 -14.39 -2.42
CA LYS A 28 0.95 -14.81 -1.04
C LYS A 28 1.10 -13.62 -0.10
N TRP A 29 0.10 -13.40 0.76
CA TRP A 29 0.09 -12.34 1.78
C TRP A 29 1.38 -12.31 2.63
N THR A 30 1.93 -13.47 3.00
CA THR A 30 3.17 -13.58 3.77
C THR A 30 4.41 -13.11 2.99
N ALA A 31 4.47 -13.33 1.68
CA ALA A 31 5.54 -12.85 0.83
C ALA A 31 5.46 -11.32 0.70
N GLU A 32 4.27 -10.78 0.46
CA GLU A 32 4.01 -9.33 0.39
C GLU A 32 4.43 -8.59 1.66
N LEU A 33 4.11 -9.14 2.84
CA LEU A 33 4.55 -8.56 4.11
C LEU A 33 6.07 -8.62 4.29
N SER A 34 6.71 -9.71 3.83
CA SER A 34 8.17 -9.88 3.90
C SER A 34 8.91 -8.93 2.96
N GLU A 35 8.27 -8.52 1.85
CA GLU A 35 8.78 -7.48 0.97
C GLU A 35 8.65 -6.09 1.59
N LEU A 36 7.48 -5.80 2.19
CA LEU A 36 7.19 -4.50 2.79
C LEU A 36 8.05 -4.22 4.03
N TYR A 37 8.12 -5.19 4.96
CA TYR A 37 8.76 -5.03 6.26
C TYR A 37 10.12 -5.72 6.34
N SER A 38 11.08 -5.06 6.96
CA SER A 38 12.36 -5.65 7.38
C SER A 38 12.25 -6.22 8.78
N TYR A 39 13.03 -7.26 9.09
CA TYR A 39 13.16 -7.82 10.45
C TYR A 39 13.56 -6.78 11.50
N THR A 40 14.28 -5.72 11.10
CA THR A 40 14.66 -4.62 12.00
C THR A 40 13.49 -3.75 12.45
N GLU A 41 12.35 -3.80 11.74
CA GLU A 41 11.15 -3.00 12.03
C GLU A 41 10.25 -3.67 13.09
N GLY A 42 10.62 -4.85 13.61
CA GLY A 42 9.87 -5.56 14.66
C GLY A 42 9.48 -4.71 15.89
N PRO A 43 10.39 -3.91 16.48
CA PRO A 43 10.05 -3.02 17.59
C PRO A 43 9.01 -1.94 17.24
N GLU A 44 8.89 -1.56 15.96
CA GLU A 44 7.96 -0.54 15.51
C GLU A 44 6.50 -1.02 15.61
N PHE A 45 6.23 -2.30 15.35
CA PHE A 45 4.89 -2.89 15.52
C PHE A 45 4.37 -2.72 16.95
N GLN A 46 5.23 -2.93 17.94
CA GLN A 46 4.87 -2.76 19.34
C GLN A 46 4.61 -1.29 19.70
N LEU A 47 5.37 -0.37 19.12
CA LEU A 47 5.15 1.06 19.31
C LEU A 47 3.82 1.51 18.65
N ASN A 48 3.48 0.97 17.48
CA ASN A 48 2.22 1.25 16.80
C ASN A 48 1.02 0.80 17.62
N ARG A 49 1.08 -0.43 18.17
CA ARG A 49 0.08 -0.95 19.10
C ARG A 49 -0.09 -0.04 20.31
N LYS A 50 1.01 0.34 20.98
CA LYS A 50 0.95 1.22 22.15
C LYS A 50 0.27 2.55 21.86
N CYS A 51 0.63 3.19 20.74
CA CYS A 51 0.00 4.45 20.34
C CYS A 51 -1.51 4.29 20.11
N PHE A 52 -1.94 3.19 19.51
CA PHE A 52 -3.35 2.89 19.33
C PHE A 52 -4.06 2.64 20.67
N GLU A 53 -3.54 1.76 21.53
CA GLU A 53 -4.15 1.42 22.81
C GLU A 53 -4.31 2.65 23.72
N GLU A 54 -3.32 3.53 23.76
CA GLU A 54 -3.36 4.74 24.57
C GLU A 54 -4.47 5.70 24.10
N ASP A 55 -4.66 5.85 22.79
CA ASP A 55 -5.74 6.68 22.24
C ASP A 55 -7.11 5.99 22.40
N PHE A 56 -7.16 4.69 22.12
CA PHE A 56 -8.36 3.88 22.17
C PHE A 56 -8.96 3.81 23.59
N ARG A 57 -8.12 3.63 24.62
CA ARG A 57 -8.56 3.58 26.03
C ARG A 57 -9.15 4.89 26.54
N LEU A 58 -8.86 6.03 25.91
CA LEU A 58 -9.47 7.31 26.28
C LEU A 58 -10.94 7.40 25.86
N HIS A 59 -11.34 6.60 24.87
CA HIS A 59 -12.65 6.71 24.21
C HIS A 59 -13.52 5.47 24.34
N VAL A 60 -12.89 4.31 24.51
CA VAL A 60 -13.54 3.02 24.67
C VAL A 60 -12.97 2.36 25.91
N LEU A 61 -13.81 2.18 26.92
CA LEU A 61 -13.45 1.48 28.15
C LEU A 61 -13.83 0.01 28.02
N ASP A 62 -12.88 -0.87 28.35
CA ASP A 62 -13.07 -2.32 28.54
C ASP A 62 -13.66 -3.12 27.36
N LYS A 63 -13.44 -2.66 26.13
CA LYS A 63 -13.77 -3.43 24.91
C LYS A 63 -12.56 -3.60 24.01
N LYS A 64 -12.59 -4.62 23.18
CA LYS A 64 -11.61 -4.84 22.10
C LYS A 64 -12.05 -4.16 20.81
N TRP A 65 -11.13 -3.90 19.87
CA TRP A 65 -11.47 -3.43 18.53
C TRP A 65 -12.44 -4.40 17.86
N THR A 66 -12.17 -5.70 17.94
CA THR A 66 -12.99 -6.74 17.29
C THR A 66 -14.43 -6.85 17.84
N GLU A 67 -14.70 -6.29 19.02
CA GLU A 67 -16.00 -6.31 19.70
C GLU A 67 -16.85 -5.05 19.42
N LEU A 68 -16.32 -4.08 18.67
CA LEU A 68 -17.03 -2.85 18.36
C LEU A 68 -17.99 -3.00 17.19
N ASP A 69 -19.04 -2.18 17.22
CA ASP A 69 -19.96 -2.07 16.09
C ASP A 69 -19.32 -1.26 14.94
N THR A 70 -19.77 -1.51 13.70
CA THR A 70 -19.33 -0.76 12.50
C THR A 70 -19.41 0.76 12.67
N LYS A 71 -20.43 1.27 13.37
CA LYS A 71 -20.56 2.72 13.64
C LYS A 71 -19.47 3.24 14.58
N GLN A 72 -19.08 2.43 15.55
CA GLN A 72 -18.01 2.76 16.49
C GLN A 72 -16.65 2.73 15.80
N HIS A 73 -16.40 1.72 14.95
CA HIS A 73 -15.23 1.68 14.07
C HIS A 73 -15.10 2.94 13.23
N HIS A 74 -16.17 3.33 12.54
CA HIS A 74 -16.21 4.52 11.70
C HIS A 74 -15.99 5.82 12.48
N THR A 75 -16.60 5.94 13.66
CA THR A 75 -16.40 7.09 14.55
C THR A 75 -14.96 7.19 15.04
N HIS A 76 -14.32 6.05 15.39
CA HIS A 76 -12.94 6.04 15.83
C HIS A 76 -11.97 6.33 14.68
N ALA A 77 -12.21 5.78 13.48
CA ALA A 77 -11.42 6.05 12.29
C ALA A 77 -11.45 7.54 11.89
N MET A 78 -12.62 8.20 11.94
CA MET A 78 -12.71 9.66 11.73
C MET A 78 -11.88 10.45 12.74
N ARG A 79 -11.92 10.08 14.02
CA ARG A 79 -11.15 10.77 15.06
C ARG A 79 -9.64 10.63 14.85
N LEU A 80 -9.19 9.45 14.45
CA LEU A 80 -7.79 9.24 14.07
C LEU A 80 -7.43 10.12 12.86
N LEU A 81 -8.33 10.27 11.89
CA LEU A 81 -8.11 11.17 10.76
C LEU A 81 -7.99 12.63 11.20
N ASP A 82 -8.91 13.12 12.05
CA ASP A 82 -8.84 14.47 12.63
C ASP A 82 -7.53 14.69 13.41
N GLY A 83 -7.04 13.64 14.07
CA GLY A 83 -5.77 13.65 14.81
C GLY A 83 -4.53 13.84 13.91
N LEU A 84 -4.59 13.45 12.63
CA LEU A 84 -3.53 13.71 11.65
C LEU A 84 -3.42 15.19 11.29
N GLU A 85 -4.49 15.95 11.44
CA GLU A 85 -4.51 17.39 11.15
C GLU A 85 -3.87 18.23 12.27
N VAL A 86 -3.47 17.66 13.41
CA VAL A 86 -2.88 18.43 14.50
C VAL A 86 -1.55 19.08 14.10
N THR A 87 -1.24 20.30 14.55
CA THR A 87 0.02 21.00 14.20
C THR A 87 1.25 20.38 14.87
N ALA A 88 1.09 19.77 16.04
CA ALA A 88 2.16 19.13 16.79
C ALA A 88 2.64 17.84 16.11
N ARG A 89 3.90 17.85 15.63
CA ARG A 89 4.53 16.73 14.92
C ARG A 89 4.48 15.40 15.66
N GLU A 90 4.84 15.38 16.95
CA GLU A 90 4.87 14.16 17.74
C GLU A 90 3.48 13.54 17.90
N LYS A 91 2.45 14.38 18.08
CA LYS A 91 1.06 13.92 18.16
C LYS A 91 0.60 13.33 16.83
N ARG A 92 0.89 14.00 15.70
CA ARG A 92 0.59 13.45 14.36
C ARG A 92 1.23 12.09 14.15
N LEU A 93 2.50 11.92 14.52
CA LEU A 93 3.20 10.65 14.37
C LEU A 93 2.54 9.55 15.21
N ARG A 94 2.16 9.84 16.46
CA ARG A 94 1.47 8.85 17.30
C ARG A 94 0.15 8.41 16.68
N VAL A 95 -0.62 9.34 16.14
CA VAL A 95 -1.88 9.06 15.44
C VAL A 95 -1.62 8.25 14.15
N ALA A 96 -0.65 8.64 13.34
CA ALA A 96 -0.27 7.88 12.15
C ALA A 96 0.14 6.44 12.48
N ARG A 97 0.88 6.24 13.57
CA ARG A 97 1.24 4.91 14.08
C ARG A 97 0.01 4.11 14.53
N ALA A 98 -0.97 4.76 15.17
CA ALA A 98 -2.22 4.12 15.54
C ALA A 98 -3.02 3.69 14.29
N ILE A 99 -3.11 4.54 13.27
CA ILE A 99 -3.72 4.20 11.98
C ILE A 99 -2.99 3.03 11.32
N LEU A 100 -1.65 3.01 11.35
CA LEU A 100 -0.88 1.89 10.82
C LEU A 100 -1.18 0.58 11.56
N TYR A 101 -1.34 0.62 12.89
CA TYR A 101 -1.72 -0.58 13.64
C TYR A 101 -3.11 -1.11 13.24
N VAL A 102 -4.08 -0.21 13.04
CA VAL A 102 -5.41 -0.56 12.52
C VAL A 102 -5.30 -1.16 11.12
N ALA A 103 -4.54 -0.52 10.22
CA ALA A 103 -4.27 -1.00 8.87
C ALA A 103 -3.54 -2.35 8.83
N GLN A 104 -2.76 -2.70 9.86
CA GLN A 104 -2.10 -4.00 10.02
C GLN A 104 -3.05 -5.12 10.50
N GLY A 105 -4.34 -4.82 10.73
CA GLY A 105 -5.35 -5.81 11.10
C GLY A 105 -5.42 -6.11 12.59
N THR A 106 -5.01 -5.17 13.45
CA THR A 106 -5.16 -5.27 14.93
C THR A 106 -4.70 -6.62 15.49
N PHE A 107 -3.52 -7.06 15.06
CA PHE A 107 -3.04 -8.44 15.18
C PHE A 107 -2.95 -8.99 16.62
N ASP A 108 -2.81 -8.13 17.63
CA ASP A 108 -2.72 -8.54 19.04
C ASP A 108 -4.03 -9.15 19.57
N GLU A 109 -5.15 -8.76 18.96
CA GLU A 109 -6.48 -9.21 19.35
C GLU A 109 -6.94 -10.46 18.58
N CYS A 110 -6.20 -10.86 17.55
CA CYS A 110 -6.52 -11.99 16.68
C CYS A 110 -5.86 -13.28 17.16
N SER A 111 -6.54 -14.41 16.95
CA SER A 111 -6.06 -15.74 17.34
C SER A 111 -5.44 -16.54 16.19
N SER A 112 -5.61 -16.09 14.95
CA SER A 112 -5.11 -16.77 13.75
C SER A 112 -4.70 -15.80 12.63
N GLU A 113 -3.85 -16.25 11.73
CA GLU A 113 -3.42 -15.46 10.56
C GLU A 113 -4.61 -15.09 9.65
N ALA A 114 -5.55 -16.01 9.44
CA ALA A 114 -6.75 -15.76 8.64
C ALA A 114 -7.62 -14.65 9.24
N GLU A 115 -7.70 -14.57 10.57
CA GLU A 115 -8.42 -13.52 11.27
C GLU A 115 -7.72 -12.16 11.11
N VAL A 116 -6.38 -12.11 11.19
CA VAL A 116 -5.61 -10.89 10.92
C VAL A 116 -5.83 -10.41 9.49
N GLN A 117 -5.81 -11.31 8.51
CA GLN A 117 -6.07 -10.97 7.10
C GLN A 117 -7.49 -10.42 6.90
N PHE A 118 -8.49 -11.03 7.56
CA PHE A 118 -9.86 -10.53 7.53
C PHE A 118 -9.97 -9.11 8.09
N TRP A 119 -9.42 -8.88 9.28
CA TRP A 119 -9.46 -7.55 9.93
C TRP A 119 -8.64 -6.52 9.19
N MET A 120 -7.47 -6.89 8.67
CA MET A 120 -6.67 -6.03 7.79
C MET A 120 -7.51 -5.56 6.61
N ARG A 121 -8.17 -6.48 5.90
CA ARG A 121 -9.02 -6.13 4.76
C ARG A 121 -10.18 -5.20 5.16
N TYR A 122 -10.92 -5.57 6.21
CA TYR A 122 -12.03 -4.76 6.72
C TYR A 122 -11.58 -3.35 7.13
N ASN A 123 -10.49 -3.25 7.90
CA ASN A 123 -9.94 -2.00 8.40
C ASN A 123 -9.44 -1.11 7.25
N ILE A 124 -8.84 -1.68 6.20
CA ILE A 124 -8.41 -0.91 5.03
C ILE A 124 -9.61 -0.29 4.29
N PHE A 125 -10.68 -1.05 4.06
CA PHE A 125 -11.88 -0.48 3.44
C PHE A 125 -12.53 0.59 4.31
N LEU A 126 -12.54 0.41 5.63
CA LEU A 126 -12.97 1.44 6.57
C LEU A 126 -12.13 2.73 6.45
N LEU A 127 -10.80 2.60 6.44
CA LEU A 127 -9.89 3.75 6.32
C LEU A 127 -10.05 4.44 4.97
N LEU A 128 -10.30 3.68 3.90
CA LEU A 128 -10.57 4.21 2.57
C LEU A 128 -11.91 4.96 2.52
N GLU A 129 -12.97 4.42 3.14
CA GLU A 129 -14.28 5.07 3.26
C GLU A 129 -14.20 6.44 3.96
N VAL A 130 -13.41 6.52 5.03
CA VAL A 130 -13.20 7.74 5.80
C VAL A 130 -12.27 8.75 5.06
N GLY A 131 -11.63 8.35 3.96
CA GLY A 131 -10.78 9.23 3.14
C GLY A 131 -9.33 9.33 3.62
N THR A 132 -8.84 8.33 4.36
CA THR A 132 -7.48 8.32 4.94
C THR A 132 -6.40 8.50 3.87
N PHE A 133 -6.54 7.85 2.71
CA PHE A 133 -5.55 7.98 1.63
C PHE A 133 -5.40 9.42 1.14
N ASN A 134 -6.53 10.09 0.87
CA ASN A 134 -6.55 11.47 0.41
C ASN A 134 -5.95 12.40 1.48
N ALA A 135 -6.33 12.24 2.75
CA ALA A 135 -5.73 13.00 3.84
C ALA A 135 -4.22 12.77 4.01
N LEU A 136 -3.69 11.59 3.66
CA LEU A 136 -2.25 11.32 3.69
C LEU A 136 -1.52 11.97 2.50
N VAL A 137 -2.18 12.07 1.34
CA VAL A 137 -1.65 12.79 0.17
C VAL A 137 -1.75 14.31 0.39
N ASP A 138 -2.88 14.82 0.85
CA ASP A 138 -3.17 16.25 1.09
C ASP A 138 -2.50 16.79 2.36
N GLY A 139 -2.46 15.97 3.41
CA GLY A 139 -1.67 16.25 4.59
C GLY A 139 -0.19 16.34 4.29
N ALA A 140 0.27 15.77 3.16
CA ALA A 140 1.61 15.99 2.63
C ALA A 140 1.79 17.30 1.83
N SER A 141 0.71 18.04 1.64
CA SER A 141 0.63 19.28 0.86
C SER A 141 0.58 20.53 1.73
N GLU A 142 -0.29 20.55 2.74
CA GLU A 142 -0.88 21.84 3.15
C GLU A 142 -0.25 22.50 4.39
N LYS A 143 0.69 21.83 5.09
CA LYS A 143 1.27 22.37 6.35
C LYS A 143 2.73 22.81 6.31
N ASN A 144 3.32 23.00 5.12
CA ASN A 144 4.72 23.46 4.99
C ASN A 144 4.96 24.72 4.15
N PHE A 145 3.93 25.45 3.70
CA PHE A 145 4.17 26.71 2.98
C PHE A 145 4.46 27.89 3.92
N ARG A 146 5.62 27.85 4.57
CA ARG A 146 6.37 29.08 4.91
C ARG A 146 7.71 29.20 4.18
N HIS A 147 8.08 28.25 3.33
CA HIS A 147 9.24 28.37 2.44
C HIS A 147 8.89 27.86 1.03
N PRO A 148 8.89 28.71 -0.03
CA PRO A 148 8.51 28.34 -1.40
C PRO A 148 9.54 27.44 -2.14
N LYS A 149 10.45 26.77 -1.42
CA LYS A 149 11.59 26.07 -2.02
C LYS A 149 11.84 24.65 -1.51
N ASP A 150 11.09 24.21 -0.51
CA ASP A 150 11.23 22.86 0.05
C ASP A 150 9.92 22.11 -0.17
N ASP A 151 9.80 21.54 -1.36
CA ASP A 151 8.68 20.70 -1.78
C ASP A 151 8.45 19.55 -0.78
N PHE A 152 7.20 19.14 -0.63
CA PHE A 152 6.75 17.81 -0.19
C PHE A 152 6.93 17.45 1.31
N LEU A 153 5.86 17.02 2.00
CA LEU A 153 5.94 16.65 3.42
C LEU A 153 6.75 15.37 3.69
N LEU A 154 6.86 14.43 2.74
CA LEU A 154 7.88 13.36 2.79
C LEU A 154 9.33 13.91 2.84
N LEU A 155 9.57 15.19 2.49
CA LEU A 155 10.87 15.86 2.64
C LEU A 155 11.06 16.58 4.00
N THR A 156 10.01 16.71 4.83
CA THR A 156 10.10 17.35 6.17
C THR A 156 9.84 16.40 7.35
N CYS A 157 9.27 15.25 7.05
CA CYS A 157 9.14 14.13 7.97
C CYS A 157 10.53 13.51 8.24
N SER A 158 10.79 13.05 9.46
CA SER A 158 11.96 12.19 9.68
C SER A 158 11.76 10.92 8.87
N VAL A 159 12.85 10.24 8.51
CA VAL A 159 12.81 8.95 7.80
C VAL A 159 11.79 7.98 8.41
N PHE A 160 11.66 7.96 9.74
CA PHE A 160 10.72 7.11 10.47
C PHE A 160 9.25 7.53 10.26
N ASP A 161 8.99 8.83 10.19
CA ASP A 161 7.65 9.35 9.93
C ASP A 161 7.22 8.99 8.50
N CYS A 162 8.12 9.12 7.52
CA CYS A 162 7.88 8.73 6.13
C CYS A 162 7.55 7.24 5.98
N ARG A 163 8.26 6.35 6.70
CA ARG A 163 8.02 4.91 6.66
C ARG A 163 6.61 4.55 7.12
N VAL A 164 6.13 5.15 8.20
CA VAL A 164 4.78 4.89 8.74
C VAL A 164 3.72 5.24 7.68
N LEU A 165 3.81 6.43 7.08
CA LEU A 165 2.85 6.88 6.06
C LEU A 165 2.91 6.00 4.79
N LEU A 166 4.11 5.69 4.31
CA LEU A 166 4.29 4.81 3.14
C LEU A 166 3.74 3.40 3.39
N ASN A 167 3.89 2.87 4.61
CA ASN A 167 3.31 1.57 4.96
C ASN A 167 1.78 1.61 4.93
N ILE A 168 1.14 2.65 5.45
CA ILE A 168 -0.32 2.80 5.40
C ILE A 168 -0.77 2.86 3.94
N MET A 169 -0.16 3.73 3.13
CA MET A 169 -0.49 3.87 1.71
C MET A 169 -0.30 2.55 0.96
N TYR A 170 0.80 1.83 1.23
CA TYR A 170 1.07 0.53 0.60
C TYR A 170 0.02 -0.51 0.97
N LEU A 171 -0.32 -0.64 2.25
CA LEU A 171 -1.33 -1.61 2.71
C LEU A 171 -2.71 -1.30 2.11
N ILE A 172 -3.07 -0.02 1.98
CA ILE A 172 -4.29 0.40 1.27
C ILE A 172 -4.22 -0.07 -0.18
N LEU A 173 -3.16 0.30 -0.90
CA LEU A 173 -2.98 -0.03 -2.32
C LEU A 173 -2.99 -1.53 -2.59
N GLU A 174 -2.27 -2.33 -1.80
CA GLU A 174 -2.17 -3.77 -2.00
C GLU A 174 -3.51 -4.47 -1.71
N THR A 175 -4.19 -4.09 -0.63
CA THR A 175 -5.51 -4.67 -0.30
C THR A 175 -6.56 -4.32 -1.37
N VAL A 176 -6.52 -3.08 -1.88
CA VAL A 176 -7.41 -2.58 -2.94
C VAL A 176 -6.96 -3.07 -4.34
N ARG A 177 -5.75 -3.60 -4.49
CA ARG A 177 -5.35 -4.35 -5.69
C ARG A 177 -6.01 -5.73 -5.70
N GLN A 178 -5.96 -6.45 -4.58
CA GLN A 178 -6.40 -7.84 -4.47
C GLN A 178 -7.92 -7.99 -4.49
N ASP A 179 -8.46 -8.61 -5.55
CA ASP A 179 -9.87 -8.97 -5.63
C ASP A 179 -10.15 -10.23 -4.80
N CYS A 180 -11.24 -10.22 -4.04
CA CYS A 180 -11.69 -11.39 -3.27
C CYS A 180 -13.15 -11.71 -3.62
N GLU A 181 -13.45 -12.99 -3.87
CA GLU A 181 -14.79 -13.43 -4.26
C GLU A 181 -15.85 -13.10 -3.20
N GLY A 182 -15.46 -13.08 -1.92
CA GLY A 182 -16.31 -12.73 -0.77
C GLY A 182 -16.53 -11.24 -0.53
N ASP A 183 -15.99 -10.35 -1.38
CA ASP A 183 -16.13 -8.91 -1.19
C ASP A 183 -17.57 -8.43 -1.36
N LYS A 184 -17.98 -7.54 -0.45
CA LYS A 184 -19.25 -6.80 -0.54
C LYS A 184 -19.30 -5.99 -1.83
N PRO A 185 -20.49 -5.78 -2.42
CA PRO A 185 -20.63 -4.95 -3.63
C PRO A 185 -20.11 -3.52 -3.41
N GLU A 186 -20.32 -2.96 -2.21
CA GLU A 186 -19.82 -1.65 -1.81
C GLU A 186 -18.28 -1.55 -1.92
N TRP A 187 -17.57 -2.59 -1.50
CA TRP A 187 -16.10 -2.64 -1.56
C TRP A 187 -15.59 -2.75 -2.99
N LYS A 188 -16.33 -3.45 -3.87
CA LYS A 188 -16.02 -3.50 -5.31
C LYS A 188 -16.18 -2.13 -5.96
N THR A 189 -17.24 -1.39 -5.63
CA THR A 189 -17.44 -0.02 -6.10
C THR A 189 -16.36 0.91 -5.56
N MET A 190 -16.05 0.86 -4.25
CA MET A 190 -15.02 1.70 -3.63
C MET A 190 -13.64 1.46 -4.26
N ARG A 191 -13.31 0.20 -4.58
CA ARG A 191 -12.10 -0.16 -5.32
C ARG A 191 -12.04 0.49 -6.70
N GLN A 192 -13.14 0.45 -7.46
CA GLN A 192 -13.22 1.07 -8.78
C GLN A 192 -13.04 2.59 -8.69
N THR A 193 -13.72 3.23 -7.73
CA THR A 193 -13.57 4.66 -7.46
C THR A 193 -12.13 5.00 -7.10
N PHE A 194 -11.52 4.28 -6.17
CA PHE A 194 -10.13 4.51 -5.77
C PHE A 194 -9.14 4.32 -6.92
N ARG A 195 -9.35 3.32 -7.79
CA ARG A 195 -8.54 3.11 -9.01
C ARG A 195 -8.64 4.32 -9.95
N ALA A 196 -9.83 4.90 -10.11
CA ALA A 196 -10.03 6.10 -10.92
C ALA A 196 -9.38 7.34 -10.27
N GLU A 197 -9.51 7.51 -8.95
CA GLU A 197 -8.89 8.60 -8.19
C GLU A 197 -7.36 8.54 -8.25
N LEU A 198 -6.78 7.34 -8.08
CA LEU A 198 -5.35 7.12 -8.27
C LEU A 198 -4.90 7.51 -9.66
N GLY A 199 -5.79 7.42 -10.67
CA GLY A 199 -5.68 7.83 -12.08
C GLY A 199 -5.66 9.34 -12.29
N ALA A 200 -6.45 10.05 -11.50
CA ALA A 200 -6.68 11.48 -11.60
C ALA A 200 -5.50 12.30 -11.07
N PRO A 201 -5.44 13.60 -11.41
CA PRO A 201 -4.58 14.55 -10.74
C PRO A 201 -4.99 14.66 -9.27
N LEU A 202 -4.10 14.26 -8.35
CA LEU A 202 -4.37 14.27 -6.92
C LEU A 202 -3.63 15.41 -6.21
N TYR A 203 -2.37 15.66 -6.58
CA TYR A 203 -1.53 16.67 -5.95
C TYR A 203 -0.83 17.52 -6.99
N ASN A 204 -0.86 18.86 -6.87
CA ASN A 204 -0.28 19.80 -7.84
C ASN A 204 -0.69 19.54 -9.30
N ASN A 205 -1.91 19.06 -9.53
CA ASN A 205 -2.40 18.62 -10.85
C ASN A 205 -1.58 17.47 -11.48
N GLU A 206 -0.84 16.71 -10.66
CA GLU A 206 -0.12 15.52 -11.07
C GLU A 206 -0.70 14.27 -10.42
N PRO A 207 -0.60 13.12 -11.10
CA PRO A 207 -1.01 11.85 -10.53
C PRO A 207 -0.05 11.37 -9.43
N PHE A 208 -0.57 10.55 -8.51
CA PHE A 208 0.21 9.99 -7.39
C PHE A 208 1.49 9.26 -7.83
N SER A 209 1.47 8.57 -8.98
CA SER A 209 2.66 7.91 -9.53
C SER A 209 3.78 8.89 -9.92
N VAL A 210 3.44 10.06 -10.49
CA VAL A 210 4.41 11.09 -10.85
C VAL A 210 5.01 11.72 -9.58
N MET A 211 4.18 11.93 -8.57
CA MET A 211 4.62 12.40 -7.25
C MET A 211 5.66 11.45 -6.61
N LEU A 212 5.40 10.13 -6.63
CA LEU A 212 6.36 9.13 -6.14
C LEU A 212 7.63 9.09 -7.00
N PHE A 213 7.49 9.19 -8.32
CA PHE A 213 8.65 9.25 -9.23
C PHE A 213 9.53 10.48 -8.95
N GLY A 214 8.94 11.62 -8.63
CA GLY A 214 9.67 12.82 -8.19
C GLY A 214 10.54 12.59 -6.95
N MET A 215 10.17 11.68 -6.05
CA MET A 215 11.00 11.32 -4.89
C MET A 215 12.19 10.46 -5.30
N VAL A 216 11.98 9.55 -6.25
CA VAL A 216 13.05 8.70 -6.81
C VAL A 216 14.11 9.58 -7.47
N THR A 217 13.72 10.52 -8.33
CA THR A 217 14.67 11.41 -9.02
C THR A 217 15.45 12.31 -8.06
N LYS A 218 14.80 12.85 -7.02
CA LYS A 218 15.46 13.63 -5.95
C LYS A 218 16.47 12.80 -5.15
N PHE A 219 16.19 11.52 -4.89
CA PHE A 219 17.15 10.62 -4.27
C PHE A 219 18.34 10.32 -5.19
N CYS A 220 18.10 10.00 -6.47
CA CYS A 220 19.16 9.72 -7.44
C CYS A 220 20.12 10.90 -7.64
N SER A 221 19.63 12.12 -7.47
CA SER A 221 20.44 13.35 -7.52
C SER A 221 21.18 13.67 -6.20
N GLY A 222 21.07 12.82 -5.17
CA GLY A 222 21.76 12.98 -3.89
C GLY A 222 21.14 14.01 -2.93
N HIS A 223 19.99 14.59 -3.26
CA HIS A 223 19.33 15.63 -2.45
C HIS A 223 18.52 15.05 -1.27
N ALA A 224 18.28 13.73 -1.24
CA ALA A 224 17.49 13.09 -0.19
C ALA A 224 17.98 11.66 0.17
N PRO A 225 19.26 11.47 0.55
CA PRO A 225 19.87 10.14 0.73
C PRO A 225 19.24 9.30 1.85
N HIS A 226 18.41 9.90 2.69
CA HIS A 226 17.77 9.25 3.84
C HIS A 226 16.39 8.66 3.54
N PHE A 227 15.89 8.74 2.31
CA PHE A 227 14.58 8.19 1.98
C PHE A 227 14.53 6.67 2.09
N PRO A 228 13.42 6.10 2.59
CA PRO A 228 13.19 4.66 2.56
C PRO A 228 12.87 4.21 1.12
N MET A 229 13.88 4.26 0.23
CA MET A 229 13.69 4.14 -1.21
C MET A 229 13.03 2.82 -1.62
N LYS A 230 13.34 1.71 -0.92
CA LYS A 230 12.65 0.42 -1.13
C LYS A 230 11.13 0.57 -1.04
N LYS A 231 10.61 1.25 -0.02
CA LYS A 231 9.16 1.42 0.19
C LYS A 231 8.54 2.37 -0.84
N VAL A 232 9.28 3.41 -1.25
CA VAL A 232 8.85 4.32 -2.34
C VAL A 232 8.74 3.58 -3.66
N LEU A 233 9.73 2.77 -4.02
CA LEU A 233 9.74 1.96 -5.25
C LEU A 233 8.64 0.90 -5.24
N LEU A 234 8.47 0.19 -4.11
CA LEU A 234 7.39 -0.77 -3.94
C LEU A 234 6.02 -0.09 -4.11
N LEU A 235 5.79 1.06 -3.47
CA LEU A 235 4.54 1.79 -3.58
C LEU A 235 4.30 2.32 -5.00
N LEU A 236 5.35 2.81 -5.68
CA LEU A 236 5.29 3.25 -7.07
C LEU A 236 4.89 2.09 -7.98
N TRP A 237 5.55 0.94 -7.82
CA TRP A 237 5.25 -0.27 -8.57
C TRP A 237 3.79 -0.71 -8.37
N LYS A 238 3.32 -0.79 -7.13
CA LYS A 238 1.92 -1.16 -6.85
C LYS A 238 0.93 -0.15 -7.44
N THR A 239 1.24 1.15 -7.37
CA THR A 239 0.42 2.20 -7.99
C THR A 239 0.30 2.00 -9.50
N VAL A 240 1.42 1.68 -10.17
CA VAL A 240 1.44 1.40 -11.62
C VAL A 240 0.67 0.12 -11.93
N LEU A 241 0.83 -0.95 -11.15
CA LEU A 241 0.09 -2.21 -11.35
C LEU A 241 -1.42 -2.04 -11.22
N VAL A 242 -1.88 -1.27 -10.23
CA VAL A 242 -3.30 -0.99 -10.01
C VAL A 242 -3.91 -0.19 -11.17
N ARG A 243 -3.12 0.67 -11.81
CA ARG A 243 -3.53 1.35 -13.05
C ARG A 243 -3.42 0.45 -14.29
N GLY A 244 -2.37 -0.36 -14.40
CA GLY A 244 -2.10 -1.23 -15.54
C GLY A 244 -3.16 -2.32 -15.71
N SER A 245 -3.70 -2.85 -14.61
CA SER A 245 -4.84 -3.77 -14.63
C SER A 245 -6.16 -3.11 -15.09
N CYS A 246 -6.23 -1.78 -15.10
CA CYS A 246 -7.33 -1.00 -15.69
C CYS A 246 -7.13 -0.69 -17.19
N LEU A 247 -5.89 -0.73 -17.71
CA LEU A 247 -5.56 -0.41 -19.10
C LEU A 247 -6.07 -1.44 -20.12
N GLN A 248 -6.61 -2.57 -19.67
CA GLN A 248 -7.37 -3.47 -20.54
C GLN A 248 -8.74 -2.89 -20.95
N ILE A 249 -9.20 -1.77 -20.35
CA ILE A 249 -10.55 -1.25 -20.61
C ILE A 249 -10.56 0.18 -21.19
N TYR A 250 -9.58 1.07 -20.95
CA TYR A 250 -9.57 2.40 -21.60
C TYR A 250 -8.16 2.97 -21.87
N ASP A 251 -7.99 3.42 -23.12
CA ASP A 251 -6.98 4.32 -23.70
C ASP A 251 -5.55 3.84 -24.05
N ALA A 252 -5.31 3.77 -25.37
CA ALA A 252 -4.04 3.51 -26.04
C ALA A 252 -3.07 4.71 -26.08
N SER A 253 -3.39 5.84 -25.44
CA SER A 253 -2.55 7.05 -25.47
C SER A 253 -1.57 7.17 -24.29
N SER A 254 -1.69 6.31 -23.28
CA SER A 254 -0.84 6.35 -22.06
C SER A 254 0.40 5.43 -22.13
N GLY A 255 0.58 4.69 -23.22
CA GLY A 255 1.60 3.64 -23.36
C GLY A 255 3.06 4.10 -23.37
N CYS A 256 3.34 5.38 -23.64
CA CYS A 256 4.72 5.90 -23.64
C CYS A 256 5.37 5.92 -22.26
N TRP A 257 4.59 6.05 -21.18
CA TRP A 257 5.14 6.16 -19.82
C TRP A 257 5.58 4.81 -19.24
N LEU A 258 4.83 3.75 -19.50
CA LEU A 258 5.19 2.38 -19.07
C LEU A 258 6.48 1.91 -19.76
N ILE A 259 6.62 2.18 -21.07
CA ILE A 259 7.83 1.82 -21.82
C ILE A 259 9.05 2.59 -21.29
N ALA A 260 8.89 3.86 -20.91
CA ALA A 260 9.96 4.66 -20.33
C ALA A 260 10.34 4.22 -18.91
N LEU A 261 9.36 3.79 -18.09
CA LEU A 261 9.62 3.28 -16.74
C LEU A 261 10.27 1.89 -16.76
N ASP A 262 9.81 1.01 -17.65
CA ASP A 262 10.39 -0.32 -17.87
C ASP A 262 11.83 -0.22 -18.38
N TRP A 263 12.09 0.69 -19.34
CA TRP A 263 13.46 0.96 -19.79
C TRP A 263 14.38 1.47 -18.69
N TRP A 264 13.86 2.29 -17.76
CA TRP A 264 14.64 2.88 -16.69
C TRP A 264 14.89 1.91 -15.52
N LEU A 265 13.89 1.09 -15.16
CA LEU A 265 14.03 0.01 -14.17
C LEU A 265 15.02 -1.09 -14.62
N VAL A 266 15.15 -1.31 -15.92
CA VAL A 266 16.14 -2.24 -16.49
C VAL A 266 17.56 -1.64 -16.50
N GLN A 267 17.70 -0.31 -16.38
CA GLN A 267 18.98 0.40 -16.41
C GLN A 267 19.52 0.80 -15.01
N CYS A 268 18.72 0.70 -13.94
CA CYS A 268 19.14 0.92 -12.56
C CYS A 268 19.38 -0.40 -11.82
#